data_AF-A0A6P7TML4-F1
#
_entry.id   AF-A0A6P7TML4-F1
#
_cell.length_a   1.000
_cell.length_b   1.000
_cell.length_c   1.000
_cell.angle_alpha   90.00
_cell.angle_beta   90.00
_cell.angle_gamma   90.00
#
_symmetry.space_group_name_H-M   'P 1'
#
loop_
_entity.id
_entity.type
_entity.pdbx_description
1 polymer ?
#
loop_
_entity_poly.entity_id
_entity_poly.type
_entity_poly.pdbx_seq_one_letter_code
_entity_poly.pdbx_strand_id
1 'polypeptide(L)'
;MNSHPKMKVDIKFGTLSDYFNAIYKKHKIAPGDPPPNIPSLSGDFFTYADRDDHYWSGYYTSRPFQKVLDREMEHQLRGAEILFFLVSRYLKIHDGSKFPLIEFMQSLVNARRNLALFQHHDGITGTSKDVVVDDYGDRLLTAMMEMKRLTTESITFLMMKEKSKYSYSKEKPMFNVVS
;
A
#
# COMPACT_ATOMS: atom_id res chain seq x y z
N MET A 1 34.23 -23.79 12.94
CA MET A 1 34.45 -23.80 11.47
C MET A 1 35.60 -22.88 11.09
N ASN A 2 35.54 -21.58 11.35
CA ASN A 2 36.63 -20.65 11.00
C ASN A 2 37.98 -20.98 11.67
N SER A 3 37.96 -21.61 12.85
CA SER A 3 39.16 -22.08 13.55
C SER A 3 39.77 -23.37 12.98
N HIS A 4 39.20 -23.95 11.92
CA HIS A 4 39.64 -25.20 11.31
C HIS A 4 40.11 -24.97 9.87
N PRO A 5 41.40 -24.70 9.64
CA PRO A 5 41.94 -24.34 8.31
C PRO A 5 41.67 -25.38 7.22
N LYS A 6 41.55 -26.66 7.59
CA LYS A 6 41.24 -27.76 6.67
C LYS A 6 39.89 -27.59 5.95
N MET A 7 38.95 -26.83 6.54
CA MET A 7 37.61 -26.63 5.97
C MET A 7 37.59 -25.56 4.86
N LYS A 8 38.56 -24.65 4.79
CA LYS A 8 38.62 -23.55 3.80
C LYS A 8 37.35 -22.69 3.76
N VAL A 9 36.72 -22.45 4.90
CA VAL A 9 35.51 -21.62 5.02
C VAL A 9 35.74 -20.49 6.03
N ASP A 10 35.19 -19.32 5.73
CA ASP A 10 35.02 -18.21 6.68
C ASP A 10 33.51 -17.91 6.81
N ILE A 11 32.97 -18.04 8.02
CA ILE A 11 31.54 -17.88 8.33
C ILE A 11 31.36 -16.76 9.35
N LYS A 12 30.44 -15.84 9.08
CA LYS A 12 30.07 -14.76 9.98
C LYS A 12 28.62 -14.38 9.76
N PHE A 13 28.02 -13.72 10.75
CA PHE A 13 26.76 -13.02 10.53
C PHE A 13 26.96 -11.91 9.50
N GLY A 14 25.95 -11.71 8.66
CA GLY A 14 25.95 -10.69 7.63
C GLY A 14 24.52 -10.36 7.21
N THR A 15 24.41 -9.23 6.54
CA THR A 15 23.17 -8.74 5.93
C THR A 15 23.07 -9.18 4.47
N LEU A 16 21.89 -9.01 3.86
CA LEU A 16 21.73 -9.20 2.42
C LEU A 16 22.67 -8.30 1.61
N SER A 17 22.89 -7.07 2.09
CA SER A 17 23.84 -6.13 1.49
C SER A 17 25.28 -6.65 1.56
N ASP A 18 25.69 -7.27 2.66
CA ASP A 18 27.04 -7.85 2.78
C ASP A 18 27.27 -8.98 1.77
N TYR A 19 26.25 -9.81 1.55
CA TYR A 19 26.30 -10.86 0.54
C TYR A 19 26.49 -10.30 -0.88
N PHE A 20 25.64 -9.36 -1.30
CA PHE A 20 25.76 -8.78 -2.65
C PHE A 20 27.05 -7.96 -2.80
N ASN A 21 27.48 -7.23 -1.78
CA ASN A 21 28.78 -6.56 -1.78
C ASN A 21 29.96 -7.54 -1.94
N ALA A 22 29.88 -8.72 -1.33
CA ALA A 22 30.89 -9.77 -1.52
C ALA A 22 30.91 -10.29 -2.96
N ILE A 23 29.74 -10.44 -3.61
CA ILE A 23 29.63 -10.78 -5.04
C ILE A 23 30.30 -9.69 -5.89
N TYR A 24 29.92 -8.42 -5.69
CA TYR A 24 30.49 -7.31 -6.46
C TYR A 24 32.01 -7.23 -6.30
N LYS A 25 32.51 -7.38 -5.06
CA LYS A 25 33.95 -7.42 -4.77
C LYS A 25 34.65 -8.61 -5.42
N LYS A 26 34.05 -9.79 -5.41
CA LYS A 26 34.60 -11.00 -6.03
C LYS A 26 34.78 -10.82 -7.54
N HIS A 27 33.81 -10.16 -8.18
CA HIS A 27 33.83 -9.92 -9.63
C HIS A 27 34.51 -8.60 -10.03
N LYS A 28 34.96 -7.78 -9.07
CA LYS A 28 35.57 -6.45 -9.29
C LYS A 28 34.68 -5.50 -10.11
N ILE A 29 33.40 -5.49 -9.79
CA ILE A 29 32.37 -4.68 -10.45
C ILE A 29 31.75 -3.68 -9.45
N ALA A 30 31.14 -2.60 -9.96
CA ALA A 30 30.47 -1.64 -9.09
C ALA A 30 29.13 -2.21 -8.56
N PRO A 31 28.68 -1.82 -7.36
CA PRO A 31 27.35 -2.20 -6.88
C PRO A 31 26.25 -1.78 -7.85
N GLY A 32 25.43 -2.73 -8.27
CA GLY A 32 24.37 -2.52 -9.25
C GLY A 32 24.74 -2.96 -10.67
N ASP A 33 26.03 -3.16 -10.97
CA ASP A 33 26.46 -3.75 -12.24
C ASP A 33 26.24 -5.27 -12.23
N PRO A 34 25.80 -5.87 -13.36
CA PRO A 34 25.62 -7.31 -13.44
C PRO A 34 26.97 -8.03 -13.41
N PRO A 35 27.15 -9.06 -12.55
CA PRO A 35 28.32 -9.91 -12.61
C PRO A 35 28.51 -10.60 -13.97
N PRO A 36 29.76 -10.78 -14.42
CA PRO A 36 30.05 -11.44 -15.68
C PRO A 36 29.56 -12.89 -15.66
N ASN A 37 29.11 -13.38 -16.82
CA ASN A 37 28.58 -14.74 -17.02
C ASN A 37 27.29 -15.07 -16.24
N ILE A 38 26.53 -14.06 -15.81
CA ILE A 38 25.14 -14.27 -15.38
C ILE A 38 24.24 -14.22 -16.62
N PRO A 39 23.39 -15.23 -16.85
CA PRO A 39 22.47 -15.22 -17.98
C PRO A 39 21.43 -14.11 -17.82
N SER A 40 21.04 -13.48 -18.94
CA SER A 40 19.84 -12.65 -18.96
C SER A 40 18.61 -13.55 -18.85
N LEU A 41 17.62 -13.08 -18.09
CA LEU A 41 16.35 -13.78 -17.89
C LEU A 41 15.21 -12.79 -18.12
N SER A 42 14.17 -13.23 -18.84
CA SER A 42 12.93 -12.48 -19.07
C SER A 42 11.71 -13.39 -18.84
N GLY A 43 10.57 -12.78 -18.50
CA GLY A 43 9.34 -13.48 -18.15
C GLY A 43 8.93 -13.24 -16.70
N ASP A 44 8.07 -14.11 -16.18
CA ASP A 44 7.65 -14.14 -14.79
C ASP A 44 7.97 -15.50 -14.15
N PHE A 45 7.56 -15.67 -12.90
CA PHE A 45 7.68 -16.93 -12.15
C PHE A 45 6.30 -17.47 -11.76
N PHE A 46 5.29 -17.31 -12.62
CA PHE A 46 3.96 -17.89 -12.42
C PHE A 46 3.70 -19.06 -13.38
N THR A 47 2.95 -20.10 -12.99
CA THR A 47 2.38 -20.36 -11.66
C THR A 47 3.37 -21.18 -10.81
N TYR A 48 3.59 -20.78 -9.57
CA TYR A 48 4.47 -21.48 -8.62
C TYR A 48 3.89 -22.85 -8.21
N ALA A 49 4.75 -23.86 -8.12
CA ALA A 49 4.48 -25.14 -7.48
C ALA A 49 5.69 -25.52 -6.62
N ASP A 50 5.45 -25.89 -5.36
CA ASP A 50 6.53 -26.31 -4.45
C ASP A 50 6.85 -27.81 -4.60
N ARG A 51 5.89 -28.61 -5.08
CA ARG A 51 6.00 -30.07 -5.31
C ARG A 51 5.13 -30.50 -6.47
N ASP A 52 5.62 -31.49 -7.22
CA ASP A 52 4.88 -32.24 -8.25
C ASP A 52 3.87 -31.37 -9.04
N ASP A 53 2.58 -31.60 -8.87
CA ASP A 53 1.45 -30.92 -9.50
C ASP A 53 0.69 -29.98 -8.55
N HIS A 54 1.26 -29.63 -7.39
CA HIS A 54 0.68 -28.73 -6.41
C HIS A 54 0.87 -27.26 -6.82
N TYR A 55 0.20 -26.83 -7.89
CA TYR A 55 0.23 -25.44 -8.34
C TYR A 55 -0.56 -24.52 -7.41
N TRP A 56 0.07 -23.42 -7.00
CA TRP A 56 -0.53 -22.40 -6.13
C TRP A 56 -1.35 -21.39 -6.93
N SER A 57 -2.19 -21.84 -7.87
CA SER A 57 -3.09 -20.96 -8.63
C SER A 57 -4.38 -20.64 -7.87
N GLY A 58 -4.72 -21.40 -6.82
CA GLY A 58 -5.96 -21.20 -6.06
C GLY A 58 -6.08 -19.80 -5.42
N TYR A 59 -4.97 -19.26 -4.90
CA TYR A 59 -4.98 -17.94 -4.26
C TYR A 59 -5.26 -16.78 -5.24
N TYR A 60 -5.19 -17.02 -6.55
CA TYR A 60 -5.63 -16.06 -7.56
C TYR A 60 -7.13 -15.73 -7.42
N THR A 61 -7.93 -16.64 -6.86
CA THR A 61 -9.39 -16.47 -6.73
C THR A 61 -9.88 -16.51 -5.27
N SER A 62 -9.14 -17.09 -4.34
CA SER A 62 -9.53 -17.16 -2.91
C SER A 62 -10.00 -15.81 -2.36
N ARG A 63 -11.15 -15.79 -1.67
CA ARG A 63 -11.74 -14.58 -1.06
C ARG A 63 -11.91 -13.42 -2.07
N PRO A 64 -12.71 -13.63 -3.12
CA PRO A 64 -12.83 -12.66 -4.22
C PRO A 64 -13.47 -11.34 -3.79
N PHE A 65 -14.30 -11.34 -2.74
CA PHE A 65 -14.88 -10.12 -2.18
C PHE A 65 -13.80 -9.13 -1.72
N GLN A 66 -12.81 -9.60 -0.95
CA GLN A 66 -11.72 -8.76 -0.48
C GLN A 66 -10.80 -8.30 -1.63
N LYS A 67 -10.62 -9.13 -2.66
CA LYS A 67 -9.89 -8.72 -3.89
C LYS A 67 -10.61 -7.60 -4.65
N VAL A 68 -11.93 -7.58 -4.67
CA VAL A 68 -12.70 -6.46 -5.23
C VAL A 68 -12.61 -5.23 -4.32
N LEU A 69 -12.75 -5.43 -3.00
CA LEU A 69 -12.64 -4.35 -2.02
C LEU A 69 -11.30 -3.61 -2.11
N ASP A 70 -10.21 -4.32 -2.38
CA ASP A 70 -8.89 -3.76 -2.66
C ASP A 70 -8.91 -2.76 -3.81
N ARG A 71 -9.44 -3.17 -4.98
CA ARG A 71 -9.52 -2.30 -6.17
C ARG A 71 -10.41 -1.09 -5.96
N GLU A 72 -11.53 -1.27 -5.27
CA GLU A 72 -12.40 -0.16 -4.87
C GLU A 72 -11.67 0.82 -3.95
N MET A 73 -10.93 0.30 -2.95
CA MET A 73 -10.16 1.13 -2.03
C MET A 73 -9.01 1.86 -2.73
N GLU A 74 -8.27 1.20 -3.63
CA GLU A 74 -7.24 1.83 -4.47
C GLU A 74 -7.82 3.02 -5.27
N HIS A 75 -8.98 2.81 -5.90
CA HIS A 75 -9.65 3.85 -6.67
C HIS A 75 -10.08 5.03 -5.80
N GLN A 76 -10.75 4.76 -4.67
CA GLN A 76 -11.23 5.80 -3.75
C GLN A 76 -10.07 6.59 -3.13
N LEU A 77 -9.00 5.92 -2.70
CA LEU A 77 -7.81 6.57 -2.14
C LEU A 77 -7.18 7.51 -3.17
N ARG A 78 -6.98 7.05 -4.40
CA ARG A 78 -6.38 7.87 -5.46
C ARG A 78 -7.24 9.10 -5.76
N GLY A 79 -8.55 8.94 -5.85
CA GLY A 79 -9.48 10.06 -6.06
C GLY A 79 -9.41 11.08 -4.92
N ALA A 80 -9.44 10.60 -3.68
CA ALA A 80 -9.33 11.42 -2.48
C ALA A 80 -8.00 12.20 -2.44
N GLU A 81 -6.86 11.57 -2.75
CA GLU A 81 -5.55 12.23 -2.79
C GLU A 81 -5.49 13.38 -3.79
N ILE A 82 -6.00 13.16 -5.00
CA ILE A 82 -6.03 14.18 -6.06
C ILE A 82 -6.87 15.38 -5.61
N LEU A 83 -8.07 15.12 -5.08
CA LEU A 83 -8.96 16.19 -4.60
C LEU A 83 -8.36 16.94 -3.41
N PHE A 84 -7.79 16.21 -2.45
CA PHE A 84 -7.11 16.80 -1.30
C PHE A 84 -5.95 17.71 -1.74
N PHE A 85 -5.17 17.30 -2.74
CA PHE A 85 -4.11 18.12 -3.31
C PHE A 85 -4.65 19.42 -3.91
N LEU A 86 -5.74 19.36 -4.68
CA LEU A 86 -6.36 20.55 -5.27
C LEU A 86 -6.84 21.53 -4.20
N VAL A 87 -7.52 21.02 -3.16
CA VAL A 87 -7.94 21.83 -2.00
C VAL A 87 -6.73 22.46 -1.30
N SER A 88 -5.73 21.65 -0.99
CA SER A 88 -4.50 22.10 -0.33
C SER A 88 -3.79 23.19 -1.14
N ARG A 89 -3.73 23.04 -2.47
CA ARG A 89 -3.13 24.04 -3.36
C ARG A 89 -3.90 25.34 -3.36
N TYR A 90 -5.23 25.28 -3.41
CA TYR A 90 -6.09 26.45 -3.34
C TYR A 90 -5.86 27.22 -2.03
N LEU A 91 -5.85 26.53 -0.89
CA LEU A 91 -5.68 27.14 0.43
C LEU A 91 -4.28 27.69 0.70
N LYS A 92 -3.27 27.18 0.00
CA LYS A 92 -1.93 27.76 0.04
C LYS A 92 -1.87 29.14 -0.64
N ILE A 93 -2.75 29.41 -1.60
CA ILE A 93 -2.81 30.67 -2.35
C ILE A 93 -3.83 31.64 -1.71
N HIS A 94 -4.92 31.10 -1.15
CA HIS A 94 -6.04 31.86 -0.62
C HIS A 94 -6.23 31.59 0.88
N ASP A 95 -6.20 32.63 1.70
CA ASP A 95 -6.43 32.54 3.13
C ASP A 95 -7.94 32.51 3.49
N GLY A 96 -8.29 31.98 4.66
CA GLY A 96 -9.61 32.16 5.27
C GLY A 96 -10.62 31.01 5.11
N SER A 97 -10.19 29.78 4.86
CA SER A 97 -11.11 28.62 4.88
C SER A 97 -10.95 27.74 6.13
N LYS A 98 -12.06 27.14 6.56
CA LYS A 98 -12.13 26.19 7.69
C LYS A 98 -12.00 24.73 7.25
N PHE A 99 -11.38 24.45 6.10
CA PHE A 99 -11.16 23.08 5.65
C PHE A 99 -10.18 22.34 6.58
N PRO A 100 -10.53 21.16 7.12
CA PRO A 100 -9.76 20.48 8.16
C PRO A 100 -8.57 19.69 7.56
N LEU A 101 -7.60 20.40 6.96
CA LEU A 101 -6.46 19.80 6.24
C LEU A 101 -5.68 18.76 7.07
N ILE A 102 -5.42 19.06 8.34
CA ILE A 102 -4.63 18.18 9.22
C ILE A 102 -5.39 16.86 9.48
N GLU A 103 -6.69 16.93 9.78
CA GLU A 103 -7.53 15.76 10.02
C GLU A 103 -7.60 14.88 8.77
N PHE A 104 -7.87 15.48 7.61
CA PHE A 104 -7.94 14.75 6.35
C PHE A 104 -6.59 14.18 5.90
N MET A 105 -5.48 14.85 6.19
CA MET A 105 -4.16 14.27 5.97
C MET A 105 -3.93 13.02 6.84
N GLN A 106 -4.40 13.03 8.09
CA GLN A 106 -4.32 11.85 8.95
C GLN A 106 -5.16 10.69 8.41
N SER A 107 -6.38 10.95 7.96
CA SER A 107 -7.22 9.95 7.28
C SER A 107 -6.53 9.38 6.04
N LEU A 108 -5.91 10.21 5.21
CA LEU A 108 -5.14 9.74 4.05
C LEU A 108 -3.97 8.82 4.45
N VAL A 109 -3.22 9.18 5.49
CA VAL A 109 -2.12 8.34 5.99
C VAL A 109 -2.64 7.00 6.51
N ASN A 110 -3.75 6.99 7.24
CA ASN A 110 -4.36 5.76 7.74
C ASN A 110 -4.86 4.87 6.59
N ALA A 111 -5.53 5.48 5.61
CA ALA A 111 -6.01 4.80 4.43
C ALA A 111 -4.88 4.15 3.61
N ARG A 112 -3.77 4.87 3.37
CA ARG A 112 -2.56 4.32 2.73
C ARG A 112 -1.99 3.14 3.50
N ARG A 113 -1.89 3.25 4.83
CA ARG A 113 -1.35 2.18 5.68
C ARG A 113 -2.21 0.93 5.65
N ASN A 114 -3.54 1.08 5.74
CA ASN A 114 -4.46 -0.06 5.71
C ASN A 114 -4.44 -0.76 4.34
N LEU A 115 -4.42 -0.01 3.24
CA LEU A 115 -4.28 -0.59 1.91
C LEU A 115 -2.93 -1.30 1.73
N ALA A 116 -1.82 -0.68 2.17
CA ALA A 116 -0.48 -1.28 2.12
C ALA A 116 -0.36 -2.55 2.97
N LEU A 117 -0.99 -2.56 4.15
CA LEU A 117 -1.05 -3.74 4.99
C LEU A 117 -1.82 -4.88 4.31
N PHE A 118 -2.89 -4.55 3.57
CA PHE A 118 -3.65 -5.55 2.82
C PHE A 118 -2.86 -6.15 1.63
N GLN A 119 -1.87 -5.43 1.09
CA GLN A 119 -0.94 -5.97 0.07
C GLN A 119 0.00 -7.06 0.62
N HIS A 120 -0.01 -7.33 1.93
CA HIS A 120 0.68 -8.47 2.51
C HIS A 120 0.32 -9.75 1.74
N HIS A 121 1.29 -10.66 1.58
CA HIS A 121 1.12 -11.88 0.78
C HIS A 121 0.15 -12.91 1.39
N ASP A 122 -0.39 -12.65 2.58
CA ASP A 122 -1.55 -13.38 3.14
C ASP A 122 -2.83 -12.53 3.23
N GLY A 123 -2.78 -11.25 2.84
CA GLY A 123 -3.92 -10.34 2.77
C GLY A 123 -4.65 -10.48 1.44
N ILE A 124 -4.17 -9.78 0.40
CA ILE A 124 -4.78 -9.77 -0.94
C ILE A 124 -4.88 -11.17 -1.58
N THR A 125 -4.00 -12.09 -1.22
CA THR A 125 -4.02 -13.49 -1.69
C THR A 125 -5.18 -14.29 -1.10
N GLY A 126 -5.72 -13.87 0.04
CA GLY A 126 -6.81 -14.54 0.73
C GLY A 126 -6.40 -15.83 1.47
N THR A 127 -5.12 -15.99 1.81
CA THR A 127 -4.57 -17.17 2.50
C THR A 127 -4.54 -17.04 4.02
N SER A 128 -4.97 -15.90 4.58
CA SER A 128 -5.15 -15.71 6.02
C SER A 128 -6.34 -16.49 6.62
N LYS A 129 -6.30 -16.68 7.94
CA LYS A 129 -7.44 -17.19 8.74
C LYS A 129 -8.61 -16.21 8.70
N ASP A 130 -9.83 -16.69 8.90
CA ASP A 130 -11.06 -15.88 8.80
C ASP A 130 -11.03 -14.63 9.70
N VAL A 131 -10.64 -14.76 10.97
CA VAL A 131 -10.55 -13.61 11.90
C VAL A 131 -9.58 -12.52 11.44
N VAL A 132 -8.54 -12.87 10.67
CA VAL A 132 -7.58 -11.90 10.13
C VAL A 132 -8.14 -11.24 8.88
N VAL A 133 -8.92 -11.98 8.09
CA VAL A 133 -9.63 -11.47 6.91
C VAL A 133 -10.72 -10.48 7.31
N ASP A 134 -11.42 -10.74 8.41
CA ASP A 134 -12.40 -9.83 8.98
C ASP A 134 -11.72 -8.52 9.43
N ASP A 135 -10.58 -8.59 10.12
CA ASP A 135 -9.78 -7.41 10.49
C ASP A 135 -9.31 -6.61 9.25
N TYR A 136 -8.88 -7.29 8.18
CA TYR A 136 -8.58 -6.60 6.92
C TYR A 136 -9.83 -5.91 6.33
N GLY A 137 -10.97 -6.58 6.34
CA GLY A 137 -12.24 -6.04 5.86
C GLY A 137 -12.65 -4.77 6.60
N ASP A 138 -12.62 -4.81 7.94
CA ASP A 138 -13.00 -3.69 8.79
C ASP A 138 -12.06 -2.48 8.60
N ARG A 139 -10.75 -2.73 8.49
CA ARG A 139 -9.75 -1.69 8.21
C ARG A 139 -9.97 -1.01 6.86
N LEU A 140 -10.18 -1.80 5.81
CA LEU A 140 -10.40 -1.27 4.45
C LEU A 140 -11.73 -0.54 4.36
N LEU A 141 -12.79 -1.06 4.98
CA LEU A 141 -14.10 -0.40 4.99
C LEU A 141 -14.05 0.95 5.72
N THR A 142 -13.42 0.97 6.90
CA THR A 142 -13.23 2.21 7.67
C THR A 142 -12.44 3.24 6.86
N ALA A 143 -11.31 2.82 6.26
CA ALA A 143 -10.52 3.70 5.39
C ALA A 143 -11.34 4.21 4.20
N MET A 144 -12.14 3.36 3.57
CA MET A 144 -12.98 3.74 2.44
C MET A 144 -14.05 4.77 2.83
N MET A 145 -14.67 4.63 4.00
CA MET A 145 -15.63 5.63 4.51
C MET A 145 -14.95 6.99 4.74
N GLU A 146 -13.73 7.00 5.29
CA GLU A 146 -12.93 8.22 5.44
C GLU A 146 -12.57 8.85 4.08
N MET A 147 -12.18 8.03 3.08
CA MET A 147 -11.85 8.51 1.73
C MET A 147 -13.06 9.07 0.99
N LYS A 148 -14.22 8.43 1.12
CA LYS A 148 -15.48 8.98 0.60
C LYS A 148 -15.75 10.33 1.26
N ARG A 149 -15.55 10.46 2.57
CA ARG A 149 -15.83 11.71 3.30
C ARG A 149 -14.94 12.83 2.81
N LEU A 150 -13.64 12.57 2.74
CA LEU A 150 -12.66 13.49 2.20
C LEU A 150 -13.01 13.91 0.77
N THR A 151 -13.44 12.96 -0.07
CA THR A 151 -13.87 13.22 -1.45
C THR A 151 -15.08 14.16 -1.48
N THR A 152 -16.14 13.87 -0.73
CA THR A 152 -17.36 14.70 -0.68
C THR A 152 -17.07 16.12 -0.18
N GLU A 153 -16.30 16.25 0.90
CA GLU A 153 -15.96 17.55 1.48
C GLU A 153 -15.04 18.35 0.54
N SER A 154 -14.10 17.68 -0.13
CA SER A 154 -13.23 18.34 -1.10
C SER A 154 -14.02 18.83 -2.31
N ILE A 155 -14.93 18.01 -2.87
CA ILE A 155 -15.80 18.41 -3.98
C ILE A 155 -16.68 19.58 -3.55
N THR A 156 -17.34 19.48 -2.38
CA THR A 156 -18.19 20.55 -1.84
C THR A 156 -17.40 21.84 -1.73
N PHE A 157 -16.24 21.80 -1.08
CA PHE A 157 -15.36 22.95 -0.96
C PHE A 157 -14.98 23.51 -2.33
N LEU A 158 -14.54 22.70 -3.28
CA LEU A 158 -14.10 23.14 -4.62
C LEU A 158 -15.24 23.71 -5.48
N MET A 159 -16.47 23.25 -5.29
CA MET A 159 -17.64 23.69 -6.06
C MET A 159 -18.34 24.92 -5.46
N MET A 160 -18.16 25.22 -4.17
CA MET A 160 -18.76 26.42 -3.55
C MET A 160 -18.25 27.71 -4.18
N LYS A 161 -19.15 28.64 -4.54
CA LYS A 161 -18.78 29.97 -5.05
C LYS A 161 -18.09 30.81 -3.99
N GLU A 162 -18.61 30.82 -2.78
CA GLU A 162 -18.06 31.54 -1.63
C GLU A 162 -17.43 30.56 -0.64
N LYS A 163 -16.09 30.40 -0.70
CA LYS A 163 -15.35 29.47 0.15
C LYS A 163 -15.41 29.80 1.64
N SER A 164 -15.60 31.07 2.00
CA SER A 164 -15.72 31.54 3.39
C SER A 164 -16.95 30.97 4.12
N LYS A 165 -17.98 30.55 3.37
CA LYS A 165 -19.19 29.91 3.92
C LYS A 165 -19.01 28.41 4.18
N TYR A 166 -17.89 27.82 3.75
CA TYR A 166 -17.62 26.41 4.01
C TYR A 166 -17.51 26.16 5.53
N SER A 167 -18.16 25.09 5.98
CA SER A 167 -18.08 24.63 7.36
C SER A 167 -17.97 23.13 7.40
N TYR A 168 -17.12 22.62 8.28
CA TYR A 168 -16.94 21.19 8.52
C TYR A 168 -17.41 20.85 9.94
N SER A 169 -18.12 19.73 10.08
CA SER A 169 -18.39 19.11 11.38
C SER A 169 -18.26 17.60 11.23
N LYS A 170 -17.45 17.00 12.10
CA LYS A 170 -17.21 15.56 12.12
C LYS A 170 -18.49 14.77 12.41
N GLU A 171 -19.39 15.32 13.21
CA GLU A 171 -20.63 14.68 13.67
C GLU A 171 -21.74 14.68 12.63
N LYS A 172 -21.65 15.53 11.59
CA LYS A 172 -22.65 15.51 10.53
C LYS A 172 -22.59 14.19 9.78
N PRO A 173 -23.71 13.43 9.72
CA PRO A 173 -23.77 12.21 8.95
C PRO A 173 -23.57 12.53 7.47
N MET A 174 -22.83 11.66 6.81
CA MET A 174 -22.46 11.81 5.41
C MET A 174 -23.65 11.67 4.45
N PHE A 175 -24.65 10.88 4.88
CA PHE A 175 -25.94 10.74 4.22
C PHE A 175 -27.03 10.85 5.30
N ASN A 176 -28.08 11.62 5.03
CA ASN A 176 -29.32 11.45 5.77
C ASN A 176 -29.91 10.11 5.33
N VAL A 177 -29.71 9.06 6.12
CA VAL A 177 -30.43 7.81 5.92
C VAL A 177 -31.86 8.09 6.37
N VAL A 178 -32.72 8.41 5.41
CA VAL A 178 -34.17 8.43 5.65
C VAL A 178 -34.56 6.98 5.79
N SER A 179 -34.83 6.56 7.03
CA SER A 179 -35.48 5.28 7.35
C SER A 179 -36.91 5.25 6.82
#